data_AF-A0A832MJT3-F1
#
_entry.id   AF-A0A832MJT3-F1
#
_cell.length_a   1.000
_cell.length_b   1.000
_cell.length_c   1.000
_cell.angle_alpha   90.00
_cell.angle_beta   90.00
_cell.angle_gamma   90.00
#
_symmetry.space_group_name_H-M   'P 1'
#
loop_
_entity.id
_entity.type
_entity.pdbx_description
1 polymer ?
#
loop_
_entity_poly.entity_id
_entity_poly.type
_entity_poly.pdbx_seq_one_letter_code
_entity_poly.pdbx_strand_id
1 'polypeptide(L)'
;MLKHIHVVPLAAESFGVRSMCTYVETPDVKILLDAGVSLCPYRFGLPPHSLEFKAIEDCRRKIAEAAERAEIVTVSHYHFDHNTPSYGDWLCNWTEANKTAKQIYERKTVLIKNPKEKINYSQRRRGWMFQKTSGKYAEKLEIADGETFVFNDTKVK
;
A
#
# COMPACT_ATOMS: atom_id res chain seq x y z
N MET A 1 24.74 8.97 -9.95
CA MET A 1 24.49 7.55 -10.27
C MET A 1 23.90 6.90 -9.02
N LEU A 2 22.69 6.34 -9.10
CA LEU A 2 21.89 5.81 -7.98
C LEU A 2 22.47 4.52 -7.36
N LYS A 3 23.80 4.44 -7.16
CA LYS A 3 24.52 3.19 -6.81
C LYS A 3 24.04 2.52 -5.51
N HIS A 4 23.28 3.24 -4.67
CA HIS A 4 22.79 2.76 -3.39
C HIS A 4 21.26 2.85 -3.25
N ILE A 5 20.52 3.02 -4.35
CA ILE A 5 19.06 2.98 -4.33
C ILE A 5 18.58 1.66 -4.94
N HIS A 6 17.93 0.84 -4.13
CA HIS A 6 17.32 -0.40 -4.55
C HIS A 6 15.83 -0.19 -4.74
N VAL A 7 15.32 -0.50 -5.93
CA VAL A 7 13.90 -0.38 -6.27
C VAL A 7 13.39 -1.75 -6.71
N VAL A 8 12.39 -2.26 -6.00
CA VAL A 8 11.85 -3.61 -6.22
C VAL A 8 10.32 -3.55 -6.28
N PRO A 9 9.72 -3.72 -7.46
CA PRO A 9 8.29 -3.97 -7.58
C PRO A 9 7.93 -5.29 -6.89
N LEU A 10 7.01 -5.29 -5.93
CA LEU A 10 6.67 -6.48 -5.13
C LEU A 10 5.50 -7.27 -5.70
N ALA A 11 4.56 -6.58 -6.34
CA ALA A 11 3.30 -7.14 -6.81
C ALA A 11 2.96 -6.73 -8.26
N ALA A 12 4.00 -6.50 -9.07
CA ALA A 12 3.87 -6.33 -10.52
C ALA A 12 3.90 -7.71 -11.19
N GLU A 13 2.73 -8.32 -11.36
CA GLU A 13 2.56 -9.67 -11.90
C GLU A 13 1.54 -9.69 -13.04
N SER A 14 1.41 -10.81 -13.77
CA SER A 14 0.61 -10.89 -15.00
C SER A 14 -0.60 -11.82 -14.93
N PHE A 15 -0.89 -12.42 -13.77
CA PHE A 15 -2.03 -13.32 -13.56
C PHE A 15 -3.33 -12.58 -13.23
N GLY A 16 -3.30 -11.31 -12.82
CA GLY A 16 -4.52 -10.49 -12.72
C GLY A 16 -4.66 -9.68 -11.43
N VAL A 17 -3.71 -9.82 -10.50
CA VAL A 17 -3.57 -8.99 -9.30
C VAL A 17 -3.19 -7.57 -9.71
N ARG A 18 -3.98 -6.60 -9.26
CA ARG A 18 -3.66 -5.18 -9.43
C ARG A 18 -2.88 -4.69 -8.23
N SER A 19 -1.75 -4.05 -8.48
CA SER A 19 -0.95 -3.39 -7.45
C SER A 19 0.04 -2.42 -8.09
N MET A 20 0.44 -1.42 -7.30
CA MET A 20 1.61 -0.58 -7.59
C MET A 20 2.71 -0.74 -6.52
N CYS A 21 2.60 -1.78 -5.68
CA CYS A 21 3.44 -1.86 -4.50
C CYS A 21 4.91 -2.04 -4.86
N THR A 22 5.72 -1.08 -4.43
CA THR A 22 7.14 -1.00 -4.76
C THR A 22 7.93 -0.71 -3.49
N TYR A 23 8.95 -1.53 -3.24
CA TYR A 23 9.90 -1.27 -2.17
C TYR A 23 11.05 -0.42 -2.70
N VAL A 24 11.36 0.65 -1.98
CA VAL A 24 12.47 1.55 -2.26
C VAL A 24 13.36 1.62 -1.03
N GLU A 25 14.62 1.28 -1.17
CA GLU A 25 15.61 1.33 -0.11
C GLU A 25 16.75 2.25 -0.53
N THR A 26 17.03 3.24 0.32
CA THR A 26 18.24 4.08 0.26
C THR A 26 19.15 3.75 1.45
N PRO A 27 20.37 4.32 1.53
CA PRO A 27 21.20 4.19 2.72
C PRO A 27 20.54 4.72 4.00
N ASP A 28 19.61 5.66 3.86
CA ASP A 28 19.04 6.41 4.99
C ASP A 28 17.63 5.93 5.39
N VAL A 29 16.86 5.39 4.44
CA VAL A 29 15.45 5.09 4.68
C VAL A 29 14.89 4.00 3.77
N LYS A 30 13.98 3.21 4.34
CA LYS A 30 13.23 2.17 3.62
C LYS A 30 11.77 2.56 3.48
N ILE A 31 11.30 2.63 2.23
CA ILE A 31 9.99 3.13 1.87
C ILE A 31 9.21 2.04 1.14
N LEU A 32 7.99 1.77 1.59
CA LEU A 32 7.04 0.91 0.92
C LEU A 32 5.99 1.76 0.23
N LEU A 33 6.09 1.88 -1.10
CA LEU A 33 5.12 2.62 -1.89
C LEU A 33 3.86 1.79 -2.07
N ASP A 34 2.70 2.38 -1.81
CA ASP A 34 1.37 1.86 -2.14
C ASP A 34 1.16 0.37 -1.80
N ALA A 35 1.21 0.06 -0.51
CA ALA A 35 1.07 -1.29 0.03
C ALA A 35 -0.35 -1.86 -0.12
N GLY A 36 -0.88 -1.96 -1.34
CA GLY A 36 -2.18 -2.54 -1.67
C GLY A 36 -2.07 -3.61 -2.75
N VAL A 37 -3.01 -4.56 -2.75
CA VAL A 37 -3.22 -5.55 -3.81
C VAL A 37 -4.72 -5.78 -3.93
N SER A 38 -5.21 -5.98 -5.15
CA SER A 38 -6.63 -6.25 -5.36
C SER A 38 -6.92 -7.06 -6.63
N LEU A 39 -7.70 -8.13 -6.51
CA LEU A 39 -8.33 -8.82 -7.61
C LEU A 39 -9.62 -8.10 -8.05
N CYS A 40 -10.01 -8.30 -9.31
CA CYS A 40 -11.33 -7.91 -9.77
C CYS A 40 -12.31 -9.02 -9.37
N PRO A 41 -13.43 -8.74 -8.66
CA PRO A 41 -14.35 -9.79 -8.23
C PRO A 41 -14.97 -10.55 -9.41
N TYR A 42 -15.10 -9.88 -10.56
CA TYR A 42 -15.52 -10.49 -11.82
C TYR A 42 -14.73 -9.91 -12.99
N ARG A 43 -14.13 -10.75 -13.83
CA ARG A 43 -13.49 -10.35 -15.09
C ARG A 43 -14.17 -11.11 -16.22
N PHE A 44 -14.72 -10.39 -17.21
CA PHE A 44 -15.54 -10.98 -18.27
C PHE A 44 -16.73 -11.82 -17.75
N GLY A 45 -17.30 -11.42 -16.60
CA GLY A 45 -18.40 -12.15 -15.96
C GLY A 45 -17.99 -13.41 -15.19
N LEU A 46 -16.69 -13.72 -15.10
CA LEU A 46 -16.16 -14.88 -14.38
C LEU A 46 -15.48 -14.46 -13.08
N PRO A 47 -15.60 -15.26 -12.00
CA PRO A 47 -14.85 -15.02 -10.77
C PRO A 47 -13.33 -15.22 -10.99
N PRO A 48 -12.46 -14.78 -10.05
CA PRO A 48 -11.03 -14.99 -10.17
C PRO A 48 -10.66 -16.47 -10.32
N HIS A 49 -9.68 -16.74 -11.17
CA HIS A 49 -9.15 -18.08 -11.35
C HIS A 49 -8.35 -18.52 -10.11
N SER A 50 -8.21 -19.83 -9.86
CA SER A 50 -7.42 -20.35 -8.73
C SER A 50 -5.96 -19.85 -8.72
N LEU A 51 -5.39 -19.65 -9.91
CA LEU A 51 -4.05 -19.07 -10.08
C LEU A 51 -3.99 -17.58 -9.68
N GLU A 52 -5.08 -16.81 -9.87
CA GLU A 52 -5.18 -15.42 -9.38
C GLU A 52 -5.19 -15.38 -7.85
N PHE A 53 -5.86 -16.33 -7.19
CA PHE A 53 -5.83 -16.44 -5.73
C PHE A 53 -4.43 -16.77 -5.20
N LYS A 54 -3.72 -17.70 -5.85
CA LYS A 54 -2.33 -18.00 -5.50
C LYS A 54 -1.42 -16.78 -5.69
N ALA A 55 -1.63 -16.04 -6.79
CA ALA A 55 -0.85 -14.84 -7.08
C ALA A 55 -1.08 -13.74 -6.02
N ILE A 56 -2.32 -13.46 -5.62
CA ILE A 56 -2.58 -12.42 -4.60
C ILE A 56 -2.03 -12.82 -3.23
N GLU A 57 -2.08 -14.11 -2.87
CA GLU A 57 -1.46 -14.63 -1.65
C GLU A 57 0.05 -14.36 -1.64
N ASP A 58 0.75 -14.72 -2.72
CA ASP A 58 2.18 -14.49 -2.88
C ASP A 58 2.54 -13.00 -2.86
N CYS A 59 1.76 -12.16 -3.55
CA CYS A 59 1.95 -10.70 -3.51
C CYS A 59 1.75 -10.16 -2.10
N ARG A 60 0.72 -10.61 -1.38
CA ARG A 60 0.44 -10.15 -0.02
C ARG A 60 1.57 -10.54 0.94
N ARG A 61 2.12 -11.75 0.80
CA ARG A 61 3.28 -12.21 1.57
C ARG A 61 4.52 -11.34 1.32
N LYS A 62 4.86 -11.06 0.06
CA LYS A 62 6.00 -10.17 -0.29
C LYS A 62 5.84 -8.76 0.28
N ILE A 63 4.62 -8.21 0.21
CA ILE A 63 4.32 -6.89 0.76
C ILE A 63 4.47 -6.89 2.28
N ALA A 64 3.99 -7.93 2.96
CA ALA A 64 4.13 -8.08 4.42
C ALA A 64 5.62 -8.16 4.85
N GLU A 65 6.42 -8.99 4.18
CA GLU A 65 7.87 -9.11 4.42
C GLU A 65 8.63 -7.79 4.15
N ALA A 66 8.19 -7.00 3.17
CA ALA A 66 8.76 -5.67 2.92
C ALA A 66 8.31 -4.65 3.97
N ALA A 67 7.05 -4.69 4.39
CA ALA A 67 6.52 -3.80 5.40
C ALA A 67 7.23 -3.95 6.75
N GLU A 68 7.62 -5.17 7.14
CA GLU A 68 8.40 -5.41 8.37
C GLU A 68 9.73 -4.64 8.39
N ARG A 69 10.32 -4.39 7.21
CA ARG A 69 11.59 -3.67 7.05
C ARG A 69 11.42 -2.19 6.75
N ALA A 70 10.23 -1.76 6.32
CA ALA A 70 9.97 -0.38 5.92
C ALA A 70 9.74 0.54 7.13
N GLU A 71 10.24 1.76 7.05
CA GLU A 71 10.03 2.82 8.05
C GLU A 71 8.88 3.74 7.62
N ILE A 72 8.69 3.85 6.31
CA ILE A 72 7.69 4.69 5.68
C ILE A 72 6.80 3.85 4.78
N VAL A 73 5.50 4.15 4.81
CA VAL A 73 4.54 3.62 3.82
C VAL A 73 3.82 4.77 3.14
N THR A 74 3.64 4.71 1.83
CA THR A 74 2.86 5.72 1.11
C THR A 74 1.49 5.19 0.71
N VAL A 75 0.53 6.11 0.58
CA VAL A 75 -0.76 5.87 -0.05
C VAL A 75 -1.02 7.00 -1.04
N SER A 76 -0.74 6.75 -2.32
CA SER A 76 -0.91 7.71 -3.42
C SER A 76 -2.37 8.05 -3.67
N HIS A 77 -3.27 7.09 -3.45
CA HIS A 77 -4.72 7.26 -3.44
C HIS A 77 -5.40 6.02 -2.83
N TYR A 78 -6.72 6.06 -2.69
CA TYR A 78 -7.50 5.14 -1.85
C TYR A 78 -8.24 4.04 -2.62
N HIS A 79 -7.75 3.62 -3.80
CA HIS A 79 -8.15 2.30 -4.32
C HIS A 79 -7.41 1.19 -3.56
N PHE A 80 -8.01 0.00 -3.43
CA PHE A 80 -7.48 -1.07 -2.56
C PHE A 80 -6.25 -1.79 -3.13
N ASP A 81 -5.97 -1.60 -4.41
CA ASP A 81 -4.69 -1.93 -5.05
C ASP A 81 -3.55 -0.95 -4.69
N HIS A 82 -3.84 0.12 -3.94
CA HIS A 82 -2.85 1.09 -3.46
C HIS A 82 -2.77 1.19 -1.91
N ASN A 83 -3.76 0.66 -1.19
CA ASN A 83 -3.73 0.64 0.27
C ASN A 83 -4.31 -0.66 0.84
N THR A 84 -3.85 -1.06 2.02
CA THR A 84 -4.35 -2.25 2.72
C THR A 84 -5.53 -1.90 3.63
N PRO A 85 -6.74 -2.42 3.38
CA PRO A 85 -7.87 -2.21 4.27
C PRO A 85 -7.71 -2.99 5.59
N SER A 86 -8.35 -2.50 6.66
CA SER A 86 -8.29 -3.12 7.98
C SER A 86 -9.36 -4.19 8.24
N TYR A 87 -10.23 -4.47 7.28
CA TYR A 87 -11.31 -5.47 7.42
C TYR A 87 -10.96 -6.77 6.70
N GLY A 88 -11.69 -7.84 7.01
CA GLY A 88 -11.51 -9.14 6.38
C GLY A 88 -12.08 -9.14 4.96
N ASP A 89 -11.26 -9.50 3.98
CA ASP A 89 -11.67 -9.66 2.58
C ASP A 89 -10.74 -10.65 1.89
N TRP A 90 -11.19 -11.90 1.80
CA TRP A 90 -10.46 -13.00 1.17
C TRP A 90 -10.81 -13.16 -0.31
N LEU A 91 -11.69 -12.31 -0.87
CA LEU A 91 -12.06 -12.38 -2.27
C LEU A 91 -11.19 -11.43 -3.10
N CYS A 92 -11.19 -10.15 -2.74
CA CYS A 92 -10.56 -9.12 -3.56
C CYS A 92 -9.20 -8.71 -3.02
N ASN A 93 -9.06 -8.49 -1.72
CA ASN A 93 -7.90 -7.82 -1.16
C ASN A 93 -6.94 -8.75 -0.41
N TRP A 94 -7.34 -9.98 -0.13
CA TRP A 94 -6.58 -10.96 0.66
C TRP A 94 -6.13 -10.40 2.00
N THR A 95 -7.10 -9.94 2.80
CA THR A 95 -6.87 -9.32 4.11
C THR A 95 -7.59 -10.04 5.23
N GLU A 96 -6.89 -10.17 6.37
CA GLU A 96 -7.43 -10.61 7.65
C GLU A 96 -7.79 -9.39 8.50
N ALA A 97 -8.99 -9.39 9.08
CA ALA A 97 -9.50 -8.26 9.85
C ALA A 97 -8.56 -7.87 11.00
N ASN A 98 -8.25 -6.58 11.11
CA ASN A 98 -7.40 -5.96 12.13
C ASN A 98 -5.95 -6.50 12.23
N LYS A 99 -5.52 -7.37 11.32
CA LYS A 99 -4.16 -7.96 11.33
C LYS A 99 -3.34 -7.50 10.15
N THR A 100 -3.85 -7.62 8.92
CA THR A 100 -3.08 -7.29 7.72
C THR A 100 -2.71 -5.81 7.68
N ALA A 101 -3.69 -4.90 7.87
CA ALA A 101 -3.39 -3.47 7.94
C ALA A 101 -2.45 -3.10 9.09
N LYS A 102 -2.56 -3.79 10.24
CA LYS A 102 -1.68 -3.56 11.38
C LYS A 102 -0.24 -3.92 11.03
N GLN A 103 0.00 -5.08 10.42
CA GLN A 103 1.32 -5.50 9.95
C GLN A 103 1.94 -4.50 8.96
N ILE A 104 1.11 -3.87 8.11
CA ILE A 104 1.59 -2.89 7.13
C ILE A 104 1.94 -1.55 7.77
N TYR A 105 1.08 -1.01 8.64
CA TYR A 105 1.15 0.40 9.05
C TYR A 105 1.65 0.63 10.48
N GLU A 106 1.71 -0.39 11.34
CA GLU A 106 2.10 -0.23 12.74
C GLU A 106 3.53 0.30 12.90
N ARG A 107 3.69 1.33 13.76
CA ARG A 107 4.99 1.95 14.10
C ARG A 107 5.74 2.54 12.89
N LYS A 108 4.99 3.07 11.93
CA LYS A 108 5.54 3.69 10.71
C LYS A 108 5.03 5.10 10.54
N THR A 109 5.81 5.87 9.79
CA THR A 109 5.30 7.10 9.17
C THR A 109 4.52 6.72 7.92
N VAL A 110 3.26 7.12 7.85
CA VAL A 110 2.38 6.85 6.72
C VAL A 110 2.06 8.16 6.01
N LEU A 111 2.58 8.29 4.80
CA LEU A 111 2.42 9.46 3.95
C LEU A 111 1.23 9.25 3.02
N ILE A 112 0.21 10.09 3.13
CA ILE A 112 -1.04 9.94 2.37
C ILE A 112 -1.31 11.11 1.44
N LYS A 113 -1.96 10.83 0.31
CA LYS A 113 -2.70 11.85 -0.45
C LYS A 113 -3.63 12.63 0.50
N ASN A 114 -3.86 13.91 0.25
CA ASN A 114 -4.90 14.66 0.95
C ASN A 114 -6.28 14.01 0.66
N PRO A 115 -7.02 13.54 1.69
CA PRO A 115 -8.31 12.89 1.49
C PRO A 115 -9.45 13.87 1.19
N LYS A 116 -9.20 15.18 1.23
CA LYS A 116 -10.21 16.23 1.06
C LYS A 116 -10.04 17.04 -0.22
N GLU A 117 -8.81 17.22 -0.70
CA GLU A 117 -8.49 18.10 -1.82
C GLU A 117 -8.11 17.34 -3.08
N LYS A 118 -8.45 17.90 -4.25
CA LYS A 118 -8.10 17.36 -5.58
C LYS A 118 -8.40 15.85 -5.71
N ILE A 119 -9.56 15.43 -5.18
CA ILE A 119 -9.95 14.03 -5.04
C ILE A 119 -11.45 13.86 -5.33
N ASN A 120 -11.82 12.75 -5.97
CA ASN A 120 -13.22 12.47 -6.27
C ASN A 120 -14.00 11.99 -5.03
N TYR A 121 -15.33 11.94 -5.12
CA TYR A 121 -16.20 11.57 -4.00
C TYR A 121 -15.92 10.17 -3.43
N SER A 122 -15.76 9.16 -4.29
CA SER A 122 -15.50 7.77 -3.89
C SER A 122 -14.19 7.68 -3.11
N GLN A 123 -13.15 8.29 -3.67
CA GLN A 123 -11.81 8.37 -3.09
C GLN A 123 -11.82 9.14 -1.77
N ARG A 124 -12.57 10.24 -1.64
CA ARG A 124 -12.75 10.99 -0.38
C ARG A 124 -13.35 10.13 0.72
N ARG A 125 -14.41 9.36 0.40
CA ARG A 125 -15.04 8.43 1.35
C ARG A 125 -14.07 7.34 1.80
N ARG A 126 -13.30 6.77 0.87
CA ARG A 126 -12.29 5.75 1.19
C ARG A 126 -11.11 6.33 1.97
N GLY A 127 -10.69 7.56 1.69
CA GLY A 127 -9.66 8.27 2.45
C GLY A 127 -10.08 8.54 3.89
N TRP A 128 -11.32 9.00 4.09
CA TRP A 128 -11.89 9.12 5.44
C TRP A 128 -11.91 7.77 6.18
N MET A 129 -12.35 6.71 5.49
CA MET A 129 -12.36 5.36 6.07
C MET A 129 -10.94 4.91 6.44
N PHE A 130 -9.97 5.06 5.53
CA PHE A 130 -8.57 4.73 5.75
C PHE A 130 -8.03 5.43 7.01
N GLN A 131 -8.22 6.73 7.13
CA GLN A 131 -7.77 7.49 8.31
C GLN A 131 -8.37 6.98 9.63
N LYS A 132 -9.64 6.53 9.60
CA LYS A 132 -10.34 6.01 10.78
C LYS A 132 -9.99 4.56 11.11
N THR A 133 -9.48 3.81 10.14
CA THR A 133 -9.28 2.37 10.28
C THR A 133 -7.81 1.98 10.11
N SER A 134 -7.31 1.82 8.88
CA SER A 134 -5.92 1.38 8.63
C SER A 134 -4.89 2.39 9.13
N GLY A 135 -5.14 3.68 8.90
CA GLY A 135 -4.26 4.77 9.30
C GLY A 135 -4.12 4.94 10.82
N LYS A 136 -5.05 4.39 11.63
CA LYS A 136 -4.97 4.46 13.10
C LYS A 136 -3.80 3.65 13.68
N TYR A 137 -3.25 2.71 12.91
CA TYR A 137 -2.10 1.91 13.31
C TYR A 137 -0.78 2.66 13.11
N ALA A 138 -0.76 3.67 12.23
CA ALA A 138 0.42 4.48 11.99
C ALA A 138 0.89 5.17 13.26
N GLU A 139 2.20 5.26 13.44
CA GLU A 139 2.78 6.13 14.49
C GLU A 139 2.59 7.59 14.12
N LYS A 140 2.79 7.91 12.83
CA LYS A 140 2.58 9.24 12.27
C LYS A 140 1.82 9.12 10.97
N LEU A 141 0.76 9.92 10.80
CA LEU A 141 -0.04 9.96 9.58
C LEU A 141 -0.02 11.38 9.01
N GLU A 142 0.68 11.58 7.89
CA GLU A 142 0.94 12.90 7.32
C GLU A 142 0.39 13.03 5.90
N ILE A 143 -0.17 14.20 5.59
CA ILE A 143 -0.56 14.53 4.22
C ILE A 143 0.71 14.92 3.46
N ALA A 144 0.93 14.30 2.30
CA ALA A 144 2.16 14.45 1.51
C ALA A 144 1.99 15.29 0.22
N ASP A 145 0.77 15.71 -0.12
CA ASP A 145 0.51 16.45 -1.36
C ASP A 145 1.27 17.78 -1.40
N GLY A 146 2.27 17.88 -2.27
CA GLY A 146 3.08 19.10 -2.45
C GLY A 146 4.17 19.30 -1.40
N GLU A 147 4.36 18.32 -0.52
CA GLU A 147 5.31 18.37 0.58
C GLU A 147 6.66 17.77 0.19
N THR A 148 7.65 17.94 1.07
CA THR A 148 8.97 17.36 0.92
C THR A 148 9.44 16.85 2.26
N PHE A 149 9.86 15.60 2.31
CA PHE A 149 10.34 14.94 3.52
C PHE A 149 11.83 14.65 3.38
N VAL A 150 12.57 14.84 4.47
CA VAL A 150 14.02 14.65 4.51
C VAL A 150 14.34 13.62 5.59
N PHE A 151 15.01 12.55 5.19
CA PHE A 151 15.47 11.46 6.03
C PHE A 151 16.98 11.35 5.86
N ASN A 152 17.73 11.97 6.79
CA ASN A 152 19.16 12.22 6.65
C ASN A 152 19.47 12.88 5.28
N ASP A 153 20.25 12.23 4.43
CA ASP A 153 20.60 12.74 3.10
C ASP A 153 19.58 12.38 2.01
N THR A 154 18.58 11.54 2.33
CA THR A 154 17.52 11.16 1.40
C THR A 154 16.37 12.16 1.41
N LYS A 155 16.06 12.72 0.24
CA LYS A 155 14.95 13.66 0.02
C LYS A 155 13.82 13.00 -0.78
N VAL A 156 12.63 12.94 -0.17
CA VAL A 156 11.40 12.42 -0.78
C VAL A 156 10.50 13.60 -1.16
N LYS A 157 10.00 13.60 -2.40
CA LYS A 157 9.16 14.67 -2.98
C LYS A 157 7.99 14.07 -3.73
#